data_AF-A0A4U1JI06-F1
#
_entry.id   AF-A0A4U1JI06-F1
#
_cell.length_a   1.000
_cell.length_b   1.000
_cell.length_c   1.000
_cell.angle_alpha   90.00
_cell.angle_beta   90.00
_cell.angle_gamma   90.00
#
_symmetry.space_group_name_H-M   'P 1'
#
loop_
_entity.id
_entity.type
_entity.pdbx_description
1 polymer ?
#
loop_
_entity_poly.entity_id
_entity_poly.type
_entity_poly.pdbx_seq_one_letter_code
_entity_poly.pdbx_strand_id
1 'polypeptide(L)'
;MTEDMLRTVLDTASVTTDPEGWLRLPEGQLLTLYVAHDGVSLNIAKVESLRIAHGVIRARSIKGESFFVAREDLFAVSVDGGTKLAAGRKAGFLG
;
A
#
# COMPACT_ATOMS: atom_id res chain seq x y z
N MET A 1 -10.02 -5.39 -9.18
CA MET A 1 -10.72 -5.26 -7.87
C MET A 1 -11.81 -4.19 -8.00
N THR A 2 -12.95 -4.34 -7.30
CA THR A 2 -14.02 -3.31 -7.36
C THR A 2 -13.62 -2.04 -6.61
N GLU A 3 -14.27 -0.92 -6.93
CA GLU A 3 -14.02 0.35 -6.25
C GLU A 3 -14.38 0.28 -4.76
N ASP A 4 -15.49 -0.38 -4.42
CA ASP A 4 -15.93 -0.56 -3.03
C ASP A 4 -14.94 -1.37 -2.18
N MET A 5 -14.33 -2.41 -2.77
CA MET A 5 -13.30 -3.20 -2.09
C MET A 5 -12.05 -2.34 -1.82
N LEU A 6 -11.61 -1.56 -2.81
CA LEU A 6 -10.47 -0.65 -2.64
C LEU A 6 -10.74 0.38 -1.55
N ARG A 7 -11.93 0.98 -1.57
CA ARG A 7 -12.33 1.96 -0.57
C ARG A 7 -12.33 1.37 0.83
N THR A 8 -12.85 0.16 1.00
CA THR A 8 -12.86 -0.55 2.29
C THR A 8 -11.43 -0.78 2.82
N VAL A 9 -10.49 -1.15 1.95
CA VAL A 9 -9.07 -1.30 2.32
C VAL A 9 -8.48 0.04 2.78
N LEU A 10 -8.72 1.12 2.02
CA LEU A 10 -8.21 2.45 2.34
C LEU A 10 -8.78 2.99 3.66
N ASP A 11 -10.08 2.81 3.89
CA ASP A 11 -10.75 3.17 5.14
C ASP A 11 -10.17 2.38 6.33
N THR A 12 -9.92 1.08 6.14
CA THR A 12 -9.27 0.22 7.15
C THR A 12 -7.85 0.66 7.46
N ALA A 13 -7.09 1.08 6.44
CA ALA A 13 -5.73 1.58 6.57
C ALA A 13 -5.66 3.02 7.13
N SER A 14 -6.80 3.65 7.45
CA SER A 14 -6.87 5.00 8.01
C SER A 14 -6.08 6.03 7.16
N VAL A 15 -6.16 5.91 5.84
CA VAL A 15 -5.41 6.78 4.93
C VAL A 15 -5.88 8.23 5.04
N THR A 16 -4.97 9.17 4.84
CA THR A 16 -5.29 10.60 4.79
C THR A 16 -5.11 11.12 3.37
N THR A 17 -5.98 12.02 2.92
CA THR A 17 -5.85 12.65 1.60
C THR A 17 -5.11 13.99 1.75
N ASP A 18 -4.02 14.17 1.02
CA ASP A 18 -3.29 15.44 0.98
C ASP A 18 -3.89 16.43 -0.04
N PRO A 19 -3.52 17.73 0.00
CA PRO A 19 -4.06 18.73 -0.92
C PRO A 19 -3.77 18.47 -2.41
N GLU A 20 -2.79 17.61 -2.71
CA GLU A 20 -2.42 17.21 -4.08
C GLU A 20 -3.20 15.97 -4.54
N GLY A 21 -4.07 15.42 -3.68
CA GLY A 21 -4.92 14.27 -3.96
C GLY A 21 -4.22 12.93 -3.76
N TRP A 22 -3.11 12.88 -3.03
CA TRP A 22 -2.51 11.61 -2.61
C TRP A 22 -3.16 11.08 -1.35
N LEU A 23 -3.45 9.79 -1.37
CA LEU A 23 -3.79 8.98 -0.22
C LEU A 23 -2.49 8.54 0.45
N ARG A 24 -2.22 9.04 1.66
CA ARG A 24 -1.04 8.70 2.45
C ARG A 24 -1.40 7.77 3.59
N LEU A 25 -0.59 6.75 3.77
CA LEU A 25 -0.71 5.85 4.90
C LEU A 25 -0.20 6.50 6.19
N PRO A 26 -0.75 6.12 7.36
CA PRO A 26 -0.20 6.50 8.66
C PRO A 26 1.26 6.09 8.80
N GLU A 27 2.00 6.81 9.64
CA GLU A 27 3.42 6.52 9.86
C GLU A 27 3.64 5.06 10.31
N GLY A 28 4.62 4.41 9.68
CA GLY A 28 4.96 3.01 9.90
C GLY A 28 4.07 2.01 9.17
N GLN A 29 2.93 2.41 8.61
CA GLN A 29 2.13 1.55 7.74
C GLN A 29 2.60 1.61 6.30
N LEU A 30 2.51 0.47 5.62
CA LEU A 30 2.81 0.34 4.20
C LEU A 30 1.77 -0.53 3.53
N LEU A 31 1.65 -0.44 2.22
CA LEU A 31 0.85 -1.37 1.42
C LEU A 31 1.75 -2.23 0.54
N THR A 32 1.25 -3.42 0.23
CA THR A 32 1.69 -4.18 -0.94
C THR A 32 0.52 -4.34 -1.91
N LEU A 33 0.72 -3.90 -3.15
CA LEU A 33 -0.27 -4.05 -4.22
C LEU A 33 0.03 -5.32 -5.02
N TYR A 34 -1.00 -6.14 -5.23
CA TYR A 34 -0.91 -7.35 -6.04
C TYR A 34 -1.69 -7.16 -7.33
N VAL A 35 -0.96 -7.06 -8.43
CA VAL A 35 -1.49 -6.74 -9.76
C VAL A 35 -1.25 -7.93 -10.67
N ALA A 36 -2.24 -8.28 -11.49
CA ALA A 36 -2.09 -9.30 -12.52
C ALA A 36 -2.77 -8.85 -13.82
N HIS A 37 -2.04 -8.93 -14.92
CA HIS A 37 -2.52 -8.59 -16.26
C HIS A 37 -2.06 -9.67 -17.24
N ASP A 38 -2.99 -10.23 -18.02
CA ASP A 38 -2.70 -11.29 -19.02
C ASP A 38 -1.84 -12.46 -18.50
N GLY A 39 -2.10 -12.89 -17.26
CA GLY A 39 -1.37 -14.01 -16.63
C GLY A 39 0.00 -13.66 -16.05
N VAL A 40 0.44 -12.40 -16.17
CA VAL A 40 1.68 -11.88 -15.56
C VAL A 40 1.33 -11.20 -14.25
N SER A 41 2.05 -11.54 -13.17
CA SER A 41 1.86 -10.92 -11.85
C SER A 41 2.99 -9.95 -11.50
N LEU A 42 2.62 -8.87 -10.82
CA LEU A 42 3.51 -7.87 -10.27
C LEU A 42 3.13 -7.56 -8.82
N ASN A 43 4.10 -7.70 -7.92
CA ASN A 43 3.95 -7.36 -6.52
C ASN A 43 4.69 -6.05 -6.24
N ILE A 44 3.94 -4.98 -5.92
CA ILE A 44 4.50 -3.66 -5.61
C ILE A 44 4.49 -3.50 -4.09
N ALA A 45 5.62 -3.79 -3.45
CA ALA A 45 5.75 -3.75 -2.00
C ALA A 45 6.18 -2.37 -1.48
N LYS A 46 5.96 -2.15 -0.17
CA LYS A 46 6.41 -0.95 0.57
C LYS A 46 5.90 0.35 -0.03
N VAL A 47 4.62 0.38 -0.41
CA VAL A 47 3.93 1.56 -0.91
C VAL A 47 3.54 2.45 0.27
N GLU A 48 3.92 3.72 0.22
CA GLU A 48 3.66 4.72 1.26
C GLU A 48 2.55 5.71 0.89
N SER A 49 2.28 5.85 -0.42
CA SER A 49 1.22 6.72 -0.91
C SER A 49 0.67 6.23 -2.25
N LEU A 50 -0.60 6.52 -2.46
CA LEU A 50 -1.37 6.15 -3.64
C LEU A 50 -2.10 7.37 -4.18
N ARG A 51 -2.29 7.45 -5.49
CA ARG A 51 -3.23 8.39 -6.10
C ARG A 51 -4.05 7.64 -7.14
N ILE A 52 -5.35 7.88 -7.14
CA ILE A 52 -6.29 7.22 -8.05
C ILE A 52 -6.82 8.27 -9.01
N ALA A 53 -6.66 8.05 -10.30
CA ALA A 53 -7.16 8.95 -11.34
C ALA A 53 -7.51 8.17 -12.61
N HIS A 54 -8.71 8.40 -13.15
CA HIS A 54 -9.16 7.82 -14.43
C HIS A 54 -8.99 6.28 -14.53
N GLY A 55 -9.25 5.56 -13.43
CA GLY A 55 -9.10 4.10 -13.39
C GLY A 55 -7.65 3.59 -13.25
N VAL A 56 -6.68 4.49 -13.14
CA VAL A 56 -5.26 4.18 -12.90
C VAL A 56 -4.91 4.43 -11.44
N ILE A 57 -4.15 3.51 -10.85
CA ILE A 57 -3.53 3.67 -9.55
C ILE A 57 -2.07 4.04 -9.76
N ARG A 58 -1.69 5.21 -9.26
CA ARG A 58 -0.30 5.64 -9.12
C ARG A 58 0.17 5.31 -7.71
N ALA A 59 1.09 4.37 -7.58
CA ALA A 59 1.67 3.99 -6.30
C ALA A 59 3.10 4.51 -6.17
N ARG A 60 3.45 5.01 -4.99
CA ARG A 60 4.80 5.46 -4.66
C ARG A 60 5.39 4.57 -3.55
N SER A 61 6.54 3.96 -3.82
CA SER A 61 7.27 3.19 -2.81
C SER A 61 8.09 4.11 -1.91
N ILE A 62 8.45 3.63 -0.72
CA ILE A 62 9.38 4.34 0.18
C ILE A 62 10.75 4.62 -0.44
N LYS A 63 11.10 3.96 -1.55
CA LYS A 63 12.34 4.19 -2.29
C LYS A 63 12.21 5.31 -3.34
N GLY A 64 11.03 5.91 -3.46
CA GLY A 64 10.73 6.95 -4.45
C GLY A 64 10.36 6.42 -5.84
N GLU A 65 10.22 5.10 -6.00
CA GLU A 65 9.76 4.52 -7.26
C GLU A 65 8.28 4.82 -7.46
N SER A 66 7.89 5.14 -8.70
CA SER A 66 6.49 5.35 -9.08
C SER A 66 6.02 4.21 -9.98
N PHE A 67 4.92 3.57 -9.61
CA PHE A 67 4.26 2.53 -10.38
C PHE A 67 2.90 3.04 -10.85
N PHE A 68 2.54 2.70 -12.08
CA PHE A 68 1.24 3.03 -12.66
C PHE A 68 0.60 1.73 -13.13
N VAL A 69 -0.55 1.39 -12.55
CA VAL A 69 -1.24 0.14 -12.83
C VAL A 69 -2.73 0.39 -13.02
N ALA A 70 -3.38 -0.39 -13.87
CA ALA A 70 -4.82 -0.31 -14.01
C ALA A 70 -5.49 -0.85 -12.74
N ARG A 71 -6.55 -0.18 -12.27
CA ARG A 71 -7.32 -0.62 -11.09
C ARG A 71 -7.97 -2.00 -11.31
N GLU A 72 -8.31 -2.31 -12.55
CA GLU A 72 -8.95 -3.58 -12.91
C GLU A 72 -8.00 -4.77 -12.69
N ASP A 73 -6.71 -4.59 -12.98
CA ASP A 73 -5.65 -5.59 -12.80
C ASP A 73 -5.24 -5.79 -11.33
N LEU A 74 -5.52 -4.81 -10.46
CA LEU A 74 -5.29 -4.96 -9.03
C LEU A 74 -6.27 -5.99 -8.49
N PHE A 75 -5.79 -7.12 -7.99
CA PHE A 75 -6.67 -8.18 -7.47
C PHE A 75 -6.63 -8.31 -5.94
N ALA A 76 -5.55 -7.83 -5.29
CA ALA A 76 -5.44 -7.82 -3.84
C ALA A 76 -4.54 -6.67 -3.35
N VAL A 77 -4.69 -6.33 -2.07
CA VAL A 77 -3.85 -5.38 -1.34
C VAL A 77 -3.60 -5.95 0.05
N SER A 78 -2.34 -5.95 0.50
CA SER A 78 -2.03 -6.15 1.92
C SER A 78 -1.78 -4.80 2.58
N VAL A 79 -2.22 -4.68 3.83
CA VAL A 79 -1.86 -3.58 4.72
C VAL A 79 -0.81 -4.11 5.69
N ASP A 80 0.41 -3.62 5.54
CA ASP A 80 1.55 -3.99 6.36
C ASP A 80 1.61 -3.02 7.55
N GLY A 81 1.57 -3.59 8.76
CA GLY A 81 1.35 -2.84 9.99
C GLY A 81 2.53 -1.99 10.46
N GLY A 82 2.19 -0.74 10.82
CA GLY A 82 2.98 0.18 11.62
C GLY A 82 2.93 -0.17 13.10
N THR A 83 4.07 0.07 13.75
CA THR A 83 4.31 -0.20 15.16
C THR A 83 3.36 0.61 16.06
N LYS A 84 2.28 -0.03 16.54
CA LYS A 84 2.16 -0.09 18.00
C LYS A 84 3.26 -1.03 18.45
N LEU A 85 4.42 -0.46 18.76
CA LEU A 85 5.64 -1.08 19.27
C LEU A 85 5.42 -2.54 19.71
N ALA A 86 5.70 -3.50 18.82
CA ALA A 86 6.31 -4.71 19.31
C ALA A 86 7.71 -4.26 19.71
N ALA A 87 7.85 -3.85 20.99
CA ALA A 87 9.13 -3.65 21.63
C ALA A 87 10.08 -4.71 21.07
N GLY A 88 11.14 -4.25 20.40
CA GLY A 88 12.05 -5.13 19.70
C GLY A 88 12.34 -6.32 20.61
N ARG A 89 12.08 -7.53 20.12
CA ARG A 89 12.57 -8.73 20.80
C ARG A 89 14.06 -8.51 20.95
N LYS A 90 14.49 -8.12 22.16
CA LYS A 90 15.91 -8.13 22.53
C LYS A 90 16.30 -9.58 22.33
N ALA A 91 17.03 -9.87 21.26
CA ALA A 91 17.63 -11.17 21.06
C ALA A 91 18.47 -11.43 22.32
N GLY A 92 18.06 -12.42 23.11
CA GLY A 92 18.72 -12.79 24.34
C GLY A 92 20.07 -13.37 24.01
N PHE A 93 21.11 -12.54 24.13
CA PHE A 93 22.46 -12.98 24.42
C PHE A 93 22.95 -12.14 25.60
N LEU A 94 22.56 -12.58 26.80
CA LEU A 94 23.32 -12.31 28.01
C LEU A 94 24.15 -13.56 28.26
N GLY A 95 25.43 -13.48 27.88
CA GLY A 95 26.51 -14.38 28.24
C GLY A 95 27.73 -13.52 28.50
#